data_AF-A0A370HXV4-F1
#
_entry.id   AF-A0A370HXV4-F1
#
_cell.length_a   1.000
_cell.length_b   1.000
_cell.length_c   1.000
_cell.angle_alpha   90.00
_cell.angle_beta   90.00
_cell.angle_gamma   90.00
#
_symmetry.space_group_name_H-M   'P 1'
#
loop_
_entity.id
_entity.type
_entity.pdbx_description
1 polymer ?
#
loop_
_entity_poly.entity_id
_entity_poly.type
_entity_poly.pdbx_seq_one_letter_code
_entity_poly.pdbx_strand_id
1 'polypeptide(L)'
;MATERFDHTSVLRFLEWFTGVEEPNISPWRRRTFGDLTSALRFDQPAAAAATFPGVDAELARADLTDLLPRPVVPASPQILPVQAPGTKPQVP
;
A
#
# COMPACT_ATOMS: atom_id res chain seq x y z
N MET A 1 -15.11 8.14 -14.67
CA MET A 1 -14.67 6.85 -14.08
C MET A 1 -13.41 6.45 -14.81
N ALA A 2 -12.35 6.04 -14.10
CA ALA A 2 -11.10 5.64 -14.71
C ALA A 2 -11.24 4.33 -15.51
N THR A 3 -10.72 4.30 -16.73
CA THR A 3 -10.69 3.11 -17.61
C THR A 3 -9.27 2.69 -18.03
N GLU A 4 -8.27 3.48 -17.64
CA GLU A 4 -6.86 3.24 -17.90
C GLU A 4 -6.21 2.28 -16.88
N ARG A 5 -5.03 1.75 -17.21
CA ARG A 5 -4.27 0.88 -16.31
C ARG A 5 -3.43 1.73 -15.35
N PHE A 6 -3.24 1.27 -14.12
CA PHE A 6 -2.37 1.91 -13.13
C PHE A 6 -1.31 0.94 -12.61
N ASP A 7 -0.16 1.47 -12.22
CA ASP A 7 0.90 0.74 -11.52
C ASP A 7 1.54 1.62 -10.43
N HIS A 8 2.60 1.13 -9.77
CA HIS A 8 3.29 1.89 -8.73
C HIS A 8 3.81 3.26 -9.20
N THR A 9 4.13 3.42 -10.48
CA THR A 9 4.58 4.71 -11.02
C THR A 9 3.43 5.70 -11.25
N SER A 10 2.18 5.23 -11.34
CA SER A 10 1.00 6.12 -11.36
C SER A 10 0.91 6.98 -10.10
N VAL A 11 1.33 6.46 -8.94
CA VAL A 11 1.39 7.23 -7.69
C VAL A 11 2.44 8.34 -7.77
N LEU A 12 3.62 8.04 -8.32
CA LEU A 12 4.66 9.04 -8.54
C LEU A 12 4.18 10.13 -9.50
N ARG A 13 3.54 9.75 -10.61
CA ARG A 13 2.95 10.70 -11.59
C ARG A 13 1.83 11.55 -11.01
N PHE A 14 1.03 10.99 -10.11
CA PHE A 14 0.05 11.77 -9.35
C PHE A 14 0.75 12.86 -8.50
N LEU A 15 1.86 12.50 -7.84
CA LEU A 15 2.66 13.47 -7.09
C LEU A 15 3.34 14.49 -8.01
N GLU A 16 3.78 14.12 -9.22
CA GLU A 16 4.25 15.10 -10.22
C GLU A 16 3.15 16.10 -10.56
N TRP A 17 1.92 15.64 -10.80
CA TRP A 17 0.77 16.52 -11.06
C TRP A 17 0.43 17.41 -9.85
N PHE A 18 0.47 16.86 -8.65
CA PHE A 18 0.11 17.57 -7.41
C PHE A 18 1.18 18.59 -6.98
N THR A 19 2.46 18.28 -7.19
CA THR A 19 3.58 19.09 -6.67
C THR A 19 4.32 19.88 -7.74
N GLY A 20 4.22 19.48 -9.02
CA GLY A 20 5.03 20.00 -10.12
C GLY A 20 6.46 19.45 -10.17
N VAL A 21 6.86 18.56 -9.26
CA VAL A 21 8.21 17.97 -9.24
C VAL A 21 8.24 16.70 -10.09
N GLU A 22 9.08 16.68 -11.13
CA GLU A 22 9.23 15.53 -12.02
C GLU A 22 10.07 14.39 -11.38
N GLU A 23 9.64 13.15 -11.56
CA GLU A 23 10.38 11.93 -11.28
C GLU A 23 11.07 11.42 -12.56
N PRO A 24 12.40 11.63 -12.69
CA PRO A 24 13.12 11.31 -13.91
C PRO A 24 13.27 9.80 -14.13
N ASN A 25 13.07 8.95 -13.11
CA ASN A 25 13.25 7.49 -13.22
C ASN A 25 12.02 6.76 -13.80
N ILE A 26 10.96 7.47 -14.20
CA ILE A 26 9.80 6.85 -14.89
C ILE A 26 10.11 6.72 -16.38
N SER A 27 10.20 5.47 -16.86
CA SER A 27 10.51 5.21 -18.27
C SER A 27 9.44 5.77 -19.22
N PRO A 28 9.82 6.13 -20.47
CA PRO A 28 8.87 6.57 -21.48
C PRO A 28 7.75 5.56 -21.76
N TRP A 29 8.05 4.26 -21.65
CA TRP A 29 7.05 3.20 -21.80
C TRP A 29 6.00 3.26 -20.69
N ARG A 30 6.41 3.40 -19.42
CA ARG A 30 5.46 3.53 -18.30
C ARG A 30 4.62 4.79 -18.44
N ARG A 31 5.22 5.93 -18.83
CA ARG A 31 4.50 7.18 -19.07
C ARG A 31 3.37 7.06 -20.11
N ARG A 32 3.53 6.21 -21.12
CA ARG A 32 2.52 5.97 -22.17
C ARG A 32 1.54 4.83 -21.85
N THR A 33 1.92 3.89 -20.99
CA THR A 33 1.15 2.65 -20.77
C THR A 33 0.18 2.75 -19.59
N PHE A 34 0.59 3.46 -18.54
CA PHE A 34 -0.20 3.63 -17.31
C PHE A 34 -0.71 5.07 -17.18
N GLY A 35 -1.82 5.26 -16.46
CA GLY A 35 -2.35 6.58 -16.13
C GLY A 35 -1.57 7.25 -14.99
N ASP A 36 -1.93 8.51 -14.68
CA ASP A 36 -1.36 9.32 -13.61
C ASP A 36 -2.25 9.40 -12.35
N LEU A 37 -3.28 8.54 -12.28
CA LEU A 37 -4.25 8.43 -11.19
C LEU A 37 -5.24 9.60 -11.09
N THR A 38 -5.09 10.69 -11.85
CA THR A 38 -5.99 11.86 -11.74
C THR A 38 -7.43 11.54 -12.15
N SER A 39 -7.63 10.70 -13.17
CA SER A 39 -8.96 10.29 -13.65
C SER A 39 -9.75 9.39 -12.66
N ALA A 40 -9.05 8.81 -11.68
CA ALA A 40 -9.66 8.01 -10.61
C ALA A 40 -10.21 8.90 -9.49
N LEU A 41 -9.84 10.18 -9.47
CA LEU A 41 -10.23 11.16 -8.46
C LEU A 41 -11.24 12.14 -9.06
N ARG A 42 -12.21 12.57 -8.25
CA ARG A 42 -13.34 13.43 -8.68
C ARG A 42 -13.00 14.91 -8.56
N PHE A 43 -11.84 15.35 -9.04
CA PHE A 43 -11.39 16.76 -8.90
C PHE A 43 -12.26 17.76 -9.67
N ASP A 44 -12.95 17.30 -10.71
CA ASP A 44 -13.83 18.07 -11.58
C ASP A 44 -15.31 18.02 -11.17
N GLN A 45 -15.62 17.42 -10.01
CA GLN A 45 -16.99 17.21 -9.56
C GLN A 45 -17.25 17.88 -8.21
N PRO A 46 -18.50 18.32 -7.94
CA PRO A 46 -18.86 18.84 -6.63
C PRO A 46 -18.64 17.80 -5.54
N ALA A 47 -18.38 18.28 -4.32
CA ALA A 47 -18.20 17.43 -3.16
C ALA A 47 -19.40 16.48 -3.00
N ALA A 48 -19.12 15.19 -2.85
CA ALA A 48 -20.14 14.22 -2.52
C ALA A 48 -20.57 14.36 -1.05
N ALA A 49 -21.76 13.88 -0.72
CA ALA A 49 -22.11 13.65 0.67
C ALA A 49 -21.06 12.73 1.32
N ALA A 50 -20.74 12.99 2.58
CA ALA A 50 -19.83 12.14 3.34
C ALA A 50 -20.34 10.70 3.35
N ALA A 51 -19.46 9.75 3.07
CA ALA A 51 -19.80 8.34 3.17
C ALA A 51 -20.05 7.98 4.64
N THR A 52 -21.12 7.23 4.91
CA THR A 52 -21.32 6.58 6.20
C THR A 52 -20.49 5.31 6.23
N PHE A 53 -19.50 5.26 7.11
CA PHE A 53 -18.74 4.05 7.36
C PHE A 53 -19.38 3.24 8.49
N PRO A 54 -19.22 1.91 8.51
CA PRO A 54 -19.57 1.13 9.69
C PRO A 54 -18.82 1.71 10.90
N GLY A 55 -19.51 1.82 12.03
CA GLY A 55 -18.88 2.23 13.29
C GLY A 55 -17.75 1.24 13.64
N VAL A 56 -16.64 1.77 14.14
CA VAL A 56 -15.44 1.00 14.51
C VAL A 56 -15.27 0.90 16.03
N ASP A 57 -16.32 1.22 16.79
CA ASP A 57 -16.28 1.31 18.25
C ASP A 57 -15.96 -0.05 18.90
N ALA A 58 -16.44 -1.15 18.30
CA ALA A 58 -16.16 -2.50 18.78
C ALA A 58 -14.69 -2.89 18.56
N GLU A 59 -14.11 -2.52 17.42
CA GLU A 59 -12.72 -2.73 17.06
C GLU A 59 -11.79 -1.90 17.94
N LEU A 60 -12.17 -0.65 18.22
CA LEU A 60 -11.48 0.23 19.15
C LEU A 60 -11.49 -0.37 20.56
N ALA A 61 -12.66 -0.74 21.08
CA ALA A 61 -12.76 -1.39 22.39
C ALA A 61 -11.93 -2.68 22.46
N ARG A 62 -11.91 -3.47 21.39
CA ARG A 62 -11.08 -4.68 21.31
C ARG A 62 -9.58 -4.36 21.32
N ALA A 63 -9.15 -3.29 20.65
CA ALA A 63 -7.76 -2.82 20.68
C ALA A 63 -7.38 -2.31 22.07
N ASP A 64 -8.22 -1.51 22.71
CA ASP A 64 -7.97 -0.99 24.06
C ASP A 64 -7.84 -2.12 25.10
N LEU A 65 -8.63 -3.19 24.96
CA LEU A 65 -8.50 -4.38 25.81
C LEU A 65 -7.13 -5.07 25.67
N THR A 66 -6.40 -4.87 24.57
CA THR A 66 -5.05 -5.45 24.41
C THR A 66 -4.01 -4.79 25.31
N ASP A 67 -4.23 -3.55 25.74
CA ASP A 67 -3.35 -2.86 26.69
C ASP A 67 -3.38 -3.49 28.09
N LEU A 68 -4.42 -4.26 28.39
CA LEU A 68 -4.57 -5.00 29.64
C LEU A 68 -3.94 -6.39 29.59
N LEU A 69 -3.48 -6.84 28.42
CA LEU A 69 -2.85 -8.15 28.29
C LEU A 69 -1.47 -8.18 28.97
N PRO A 70 -1.08 -9.32 29.56
CA PRO A 70 0.26 -9.45 30.10
C PRO A 70 1.30 -9.29 28.99
N ARG A 71 2.49 -8.80 29.36
CA ARG A 71 3.59 -8.69 28.39
C ARG A 71 3.89 -10.08 27.80
N PRO A 72 4.21 -10.16 26.50
CA PRO A 72 4.64 -11.41 25.89
C PRO A 72 5.84 -11.99 26.66
N VAL A 73 5.77 -13.28 26.96
CA VAL A 73 6.88 -14.00 27.57
C VAL A 73 7.80 -14.47 26.45
N VAL A 74 9.07 -14.05 26.48
CA VAL A 74 10.08 -14.60 25.57
C VAL A 74 10.26 -16.08 25.92
N PRO A 75 10.23 -17.00 24.93
CA PRO A 75 10.49 -18.41 25.19
C PRO A 75 11.80 -18.61 25.95
N ALA A 76 11.78 -19.43 27.01
CA ALA A 76 12.95 -19.68 27.85
C ALA A 76 14.06 -20.48 27.13
N SER A 77 13.73 -21.12 26.01
CA SER A 77 14.67 -21.93 25.23
C SER A 77 15.59 -21.04 24.38
N PRO A 78 16.88 -21.41 24.21
CA PRO A 78 17.78 -20.72 23.31
C PRO A 78 17.18 -20.65 21.90
N GLN A 79 16.98 -19.44 21.39
CA GLN A 79 16.57 -19.24 20.02
C GLN A 79 17.79 -19.40 19.11
N ILE A 80 17.66 -20.20 18.05
CA ILE A 80 18.67 -20.36 17.02
C ILE A 80 18.17 -19.62 15.77
N LEU A 81 19.04 -18.82 15.14
CA LEU A 81 18.69 -18.15 13.90
C LEU A 81 18.35 -19.20 12.83
N PRO A 82 17.25 -19.02 12.06
CA PRO A 82 16.95 -19.92 10.97
C PRO A 82 18.07 -19.84 9.94
N VAL A 83 18.53 -21.01 9.48
CA VAL A 83 19.46 -21.13 8.35
C VAL A 83 18.69 -21.49 7.10
N GLN A 84 18.98 -20.79 6.01
CA GLN A 84 18.44 -21.13 4.70
C GLN A 84 18.90 -22.55 4.34
N ALA A 85 17.95 -23.45 4.06
CA ALA A 85 18.28 -24.78 3.57
C ALA A 85 19.03 -24.68 2.23
N PRO A 86 19.99 -25.57 1.96
CA PRO A 86 20.63 -25.63 0.65
C PRO A 86 19.57 -25.76 -0.45
N GLY A 87 19.64 -24.90 -1.46
CA GLY A 87 18.72 -24.93 -2.58
C GLY A 87 19.37 -24.35 -3.81
N THR A 88 19.22 -25.05 -4.94
CA THR A 88 19.54 -24.51 -6.25
C THR A 88 18.28 -23.84 -6.81
N LYS A 89 18.43 -22.63 -7.35
CA LYS A 89 17.35 -21.98 -8.11
C LYS A 89 16.89 -22.93 -9.22
N PRO A 90 15.61 -23.33 -9.29
CA PRO A 90 15.11 -24.12 -10.41
C PRO A 90 15.39 -23.36 -11.71
N GLN A 91 16.18 -23.96 -12.59
CA GLN A 91 16.31 -23.50 -13.97
C GLN A 91 15.11 -24.06 -14.71
N VAL A 92 14.12 -23.21 -14.98
CA VAL A 92 12.97 -23.58 -15.83
C VAL A 92 13.40 -23.30 -17.28
N PRO A 93 13.34 -24.28 -18.20
CA PRO A 93 13.61 -24.06 -19.61
C PRO A 93 12.58 -23.16 -20.29
#